data_AF-A0A1J3JFV2-F1
#
_entry.id   AF-A0A1J3JFV2-F1
#
_cell.length_a   1.000
_cell.length_b   1.000
_cell.length_c   1.000
_cell.angle_alpha   90.00
_cell.angle_beta   90.00
_cell.angle_gamma   90.00
#
_symmetry.space_group_name_H-M   'P 1'
#
loop_
_entity.id
_entity.type
_entity.pdbx_description
1 polymer ?
#
loop_
_entity_poly.entity_id
_entity_poly.type
_entity_poly.pdbx_seq_one_letter_code
_entity_poly.pdbx_strand_id
1 'polypeptide(L)'
;HCGWNSTMEALTLGVPMVAMPQWTDQPMNAKYIQDVWKVGVRVKAEKETGIAKREEIEISIKEVMEGDKSKEMKKNAMKWRDLAVKSLSEGGSTDNNINTFVSKVQIK
;
A
#
# COMPACT_ATOMS: atom_id res chain seq x y z
N HIS A 1 -5.42 -2.11 8.91
CA HIS A 1 -5.62 -3.55 8.62
C HIS A 1 -4.90 -4.03 7.36
N CYS A 2 -4.56 -3.20 6.37
CA CYS A 2 -3.77 -3.67 5.20
C CYS A 2 -4.51 -4.69 4.33
N GLY A 3 -5.84 -4.61 4.27
CA GLY A 3 -6.62 -5.37 3.29
C GLY A 3 -6.34 -4.84 1.89
N TRP A 4 -6.43 -5.69 0.88
CA TRP A 4 -6.00 -5.34 -0.47
C TRP A 4 -6.73 -4.12 -1.04
N ASN A 5 -8.05 -4.03 -0.87
CA ASN A 5 -8.83 -2.90 -1.37
C ASN A 5 -8.37 -1.55 -0.78
N SER A 6 -8.30 -1.43 0.55
CA SER A 6 -7.84 -0.20 1.20
C SER A 6 -6.37 0.11 0.90
N THR A 7 -5.54 -0.92 0.70
CA THR A 7 -4.14 -0.73 0.30
C THR A 7 -4.06 -0.16 -1.11
N MET A 8 -4.87 -0.68 -2.04
CA MET A 8 -4.97 -0.15 -3.40
C MET A 8 -5.48 1.29 -3.41
N GLU A 9 -6.52 1.61 -2.64
CA GLU A 9 -7.03 2.99 -2.51
C GLU A 9 -5.96 3.95 -1.99
N ALA A 10 -5.22 3.57 -0.95
CA ALA A 10 -4.15 4.41 -0.42
C ALA A 10 -3.02 4.62 -1.44
N LEU A 11 -2.63 3.57 -2.18
CA LEU A 11 -1.61 3.68 -3.23
C LEU A 11 -2.08 4.56 -4.40
N THR A 12 -3.31 4.42 -4.87
CA THR A 12 -3.85 5.21 -5.98
C THR A 12 -4.08 6.68 -5.60
N LEU A 13 -4.34 6.96 -4.31
CA LEU A 13 -4.47 8.30 -3.78
C LEU A 13 -3.14 8.91 -3.30
N GLY A 14 -2.06 8.13 -3.27
CA GLY A 14 -0.73 8.60 -2.87
C GLY A 14 -0.63 8.89 -1.37
N VAL A 15 -1.33 8.10 -0.55
CA VAL A 15 -1.44 8.27 0.90
C VAL A 15 -0.51 7.28 1.63
N PRO A 16 0.46 7.76 2.42
CA PRO A 16 1.25 6.91 3.30
C PRO A 16 0.40 6.23 4.39
N MET A 17 0.82 5.05 4.85
CA MET A 17 0.01 4.19 5.72
C MET A 17 0.70 3.82 7.04
N VAL A 18 -0.08 3.78 8.12
CA VAL A 18 0.25 3.01 9.32
C VAL A 18 -0.37 1.62 9.18
N ALA A 19 0.46 0.61 8.95
CA ALA A 19 0.05 -0.75 8.69
C ALA A 19 -0.15 -1.55 9.99
N MET A 20 -1.41 -1.88 10.29
CA MET A 20 -1.83 -2.74 11.42
C MET A 20 -2.57 -3.97 10.92
N PRO A 21 -1.89 -5.02 10.39
CA PRO A 21 -2.55 -6.20 9.86
C PRO A 21 -3.23 -7.04 10.95
N GLN A 22 -4.31 -7.74 10.59
CA GLN A 22 -5.09 -8.57 11.53
C GLN A 22 -5.08 -10.06 11.12
N TRP A 23 -5.33 -10.37 9.85
CA TRP A 23 -5.61 -11.74 9.39
C TRP A 23 -5.38 -11.95 7.88
N THR A 24 -5.32 -13.22 7.46
CA THR A 24 -5.21 -13.66 6.06
C THR A 24 -3.96 -13.13 5.34
N ASP A 25 -4.12 -12.36 4.27
CA ASP A 25 -3.08 -11.81 3.41
C ASP A 25 -2.51 -10.48 3.96
N GLN A 26 -3.19 -9.89 4.94
CA GLN A 26 -2.84 -8.57 5.47
C GLN A 26 -1.41 -8.47 6.02
N PRO A 27 -0.85 -9.48 6.72
CA PRO A 27 0.54 -9.42 7.16
C PRO A 27 1.54 -9.34 6.00
N MET A 28 1.21 -9.96 4.86
CA MET A 28 2.02 -9.88 3.65
C MET A 28 1.89 -8.50 3.00
N ASN A 29 0.67 -7.97 2.87
CA ASN A 29 0.45 -6.61 2.38
C ASN A 29 1.20 -5.57 3.24
N ALA A 30 1.18 -5.72 4.58
CA ALA A 30 1.94 -4.87 5.50
C ALA A 30 3.45 -4.95 5.26
N LYS A 31 3.97 -6.12 4.89
CA LYS A 31 5.39 -6.29 4.51
C LYS A 31 5.71 -5.53 3.23
N TYR A 32 4.83 -5.58 2.22
CA TYR A 32 5.03 -4.81 0.98
C TYR A 32 4.96 -3.30 1.22
N ILE A 33 3.99 -2.84 2.01
CA ILE A 33 3.82 -1.42 2.39
C ILE A 33 5.12 -0.86 2.99
N GLN A 34 5.72 -1.59 3.95
CA GLN A 34 6.91 -1.14 4.66
C GLN A 34 8.21 -1.39 3.88
N ASP A 35 8.45 -2.63 3.46
CA ASP A 35 9.79 -3.06 3.05
C ASP A 35 10.03 -2.89 1.54
N VAL A 36 8.98 -3.02 0.73
CA VAL A 36 9.09 -3.05 -0.74
C VAL A 36 8.73 -1.70 -1.34
N TRP A 37 7.53 -1.21 -1.06
CA TRP A 37 7.03 0.05 -1.59
C TRP A 37 7.51 1.25 -0.78
N LYS A 38 7.84 1.03 0.50
CA LYS A 38 8.31 2.06 1.44
C LYS A 38 7.35 3.26 1.49
N VAL A 39 6.05 2.95 1.55
CA VAL A 39 4.96 3.94 1.61
C VAL A 39 4.30 3.99 2.99
N GLY A 40 4.91 3.37 3.99
CA GLY A 40 4.35 3.30 5.32
C GLY A 40 5.22 2.51 6.28
N VAL A 41 4.73 2.35 7.51
CA VAL A 41 5.38 1.57 8.55
C VAL A 41 4.43 0.54 9.10
N ARG A 42 4.94 -0.61 9.53
CA ARG A 42 4.17 -1.65 10.21
C ARG A 42 4.28 -1.48 11.72
N VAL A 43 3.14 -1.34 12.39
CA VAL A 43 3.09 -1.30 13.85
C VAL A 43 3.56 -2.64 14.41
N LYS A 44 4.47 -2.57 15.39
CA LYS A 44 4.95 -3.76 16.09
C LYS A 44 3.96 -4.14 17.19
N ALA A 45 3.64 -5.42 17.22
CA ALA A 45 2.85 -6.03 18.30
C ALA A 45 3.75 -6.99 19.09
N GLU A 46 3.43 -7.19 20.35
CA GLU A 46 4.06 -8.21 21.17
C GLU A 46 3.85 -9.59 20.53
N LYS A 47 4.91 -10.41 20.48
CA LYS A 47 4.86 -11.72 19.82
C LYS A 47 3.93 -12.71 20.52
N GLU A 48 3.85 -12.62 21.83
CA GLU A 48 3.08 -13.55 22.67
C GLU A 48 1.59 -13.19 22.71
N THR A 49 1.28 -11.90 22.91
CA THR A 49 -0.10 -11.44 23.10
C THR A 49 -0.75 -10.93 21.81
N GLY A 50 0.05 -10.58 20.80
CA GLY A 50 -0.43 -9.90 19.59
C GLY A 50 -0.88 -8.45 19.82
N ILE A 51 -0.68 -7.90 21.02
CA ILE A 51 -1.13 -6.56 21.38
C ILE A 51 -0.10 -5.53 20.93
N ALA A 52 -0.56 -4.51 20.21
CA ALA A 52 0.23 -3.31 19.92
C ALA A 52 0.11 -2.33 21.08
N LYS A 53 1.26 -1.95 21.65
CA LYS A 53 1.29 -0.97 22.74
C LYS A 53 1.01 0.45 22.23
N ARG A 54 0.51 1.29 23.12
CA ARG A 54 0.25 2.71 22.84
C ARG A 54 1.50 3.39 22.28
N GLU A 55 2.66 3.12 22.87
CA GLU A 55 3.94 3.75 22.51
C GLU A 55 4.35 3.37 21.08
N GLU A 56 4.17 2.10 20.70
CA GLU A 56 4.49 1.63 19.33
C GLU A 56 3.56 2.25 18.28
N ILE A 57 2.27 2.44 18.61
CA ILE A 57 1.30 3.11 17.74
C ILE A 57 1.69 4.59 17.60
N GLU A 58 2.02 5.27 18.70
CA GLU A 58 2.43 6.68 18.69
C GLU A 58 3.68 6.90 17.85
N ILE A 59 4.71 6.06 18.03
CA ILE A 59 5.95 6.11 17.23
C ILE A 59 5.65 5.90 15.75
N SER A 60 4.79 4.93 15.42
CA SER A 60 4.42 4.64 14.03
C SER A 60 3.68 5.81 13.37
N ILE A 61 2.76 6.45 14.09
CA ILE A 61 2.06 7.65 13.62
C ILE A 61 3.06 8.79 13.38
N LYS A 62 3.93 9.07 14.36
CA LYS A 62 4.95 10.12 14.22
C LYS A 62 5.87 9.87 13.02
N GLU A 63 6.31 8.64 12.81
CA GLU A 63 7.20 8.30 11.68
C GLU A 63 6.54 8.51 10.31
N VAL A 64 5.22 8.29 10.21
CA VAL A 64 4.45 8.54 8.98
C VAL A 64 4.14 10.02 8.78
N MET A 65 3.95 10.79 9.85
CA MET A 65 3.51 12.19 9.80
C MET A 65 4.65 13.21 9.79
N GLU A 66 5.81 12.87 10.34
CA GLU A 66 6.88 13.83 10.66
C GLU A 66 8.27 13.34 10.21
N GLY A 67 9.20 14.30 10.08
CA GLY A 67 10.60 14.02 9.76
C GLY A 67 10.88 13.59 8.32
N ASP A 68 12.13 13.22 8.06
CA ASP A 68 12.58 12.93 6.68
C ASP A 68 12.05 11.59 6.16
N LYS A 69 11.82 10.62 7.05
CA LYS A 69 11.15 9.35 6.69
C LYS A 69 9.72 9.58 6.17
N SER A 70 8.94 10.46 6.80
CA SER A 70 7.60 10.83 6.32
C SER A 70 7.67 11.43 4.92
N LYS A 71 8.63 12.33 4.65
CA LYS A 71 8.83 12.92 3.32
C LYS A 71 9.18 11.85 2.28
N GLU A 72 10.05 10.90 2.62
CA GLU A 72 10.39 9.77 1.74
C GLU A 72 9.16 8.91 1.43
N MET A 73 8.38 8.52 2.45
CA MET A 73 7.16 7.74 2.28
C MET A 73 6.14 8.47 1.42
N LYS A 74 5.95 9.77 1.62
CA LYS A 74 5.05 10.59 0.80
C LYS A 74 5.52 10.66 -0.64
N LYS A 75 6.83 10.83 -0.89
CA LYS A 75 7.41 10.79 -2.24
C LYS A 75 7.16 9.44 -2.91
N ASN A 76 7.36 8.34 -2.18
CA ASN A 76 7.12 6.99 -2.70
C ASN A 76 5.63 6.76 -2.98
N ALA A 77 4.75 7.20 -2.09
CA ALA A 77 3.30 7.08 -2.26
C ALA A 77 2.82 7.85 -3.50
N MET A 78 3.31 9.08 -3.70
CA MET A 78 3.02 9.86 -4.91
C MET A 78 3.54 9.16 -6.18
N LYS A 79 4.74 8.58 -6.15
CA LYS A 79 5.25 7.78 -7.28
C LYS A 79 4.33 6.60 -7.61
N TRP A 80 3.83 5.88 -6.60
CA TRP A 80 2.89 4.78 -6.81
C TRP A 80 1.54 5.24 -7.36
N ARG A 81 1.02 6.38 -6.88
CA ARG A 81 -0.16 7.02 -7.45
C ARG A 81 0.03 7.33 -8.94
N ASP A 82 1.14 7.97 -9.30
CA ASP A 82 1.39 8.37 -10.69
C ASP A 82 1.53 7.14 -11.60
N LEU A 83 2.18 6.07 -11.12
CA LEU A 83 2.25 4.79 -11.82
C LEU A 83 0.88 4.14 -11.99
N ALA A 84 0.04 4.18 -10.96
CA ALA A 84 -1.31 3.65 -11.04
C ALA A 84 -2.16 4.41 -12.07
N VAL A 85 -2.16 5.75 -12.01
CA VAL A 85 -2.84 6.61 -13.00
C VAL A 85 -2.33 6.31 -14.41
N LYS A 86 -1.01 6.22 -14.61
CA LYS A 86 -0.41 5.89 -15.90
C LYS A 86 -0.85 4.51 -16.41
N SER A 87 -0.95 3.52 -15.54
CA SER A 87 -1.36 2.16 -15.92
C SER A 87 -2.82 2.08 -16.38
N LEU A 88 -3.68 2.94 -15.82
CA LEU A 88 -5.12 3.00 -16.10
C LEU A 88 -5.50 3.97 -17.22
N SER A 89 -4.60 4.89 -17.60
CA SER A 89 -4.81 5.82 -18.70
C SER A 89 -4.93 5.09 -20.04
N GLU A 90 -5.51 5.75 -21.05
CA GLU A 90 -5.61 5.21 -22.42
C GLU A 90 -4.23 4.76 -22.95
N GLY A 91 -4.17 3.53 -23.46
CA GLY A 91 -2.92 2.91 -23.91
C GLY A 91 -1.97 2.49 -22.77
N GLY A 92 -2.40 2.63 -21.52
CA GLY A 92 -1.71 2.16 -20.32
C GLY A 92 -1.70 0.63 -20.22
N SER A 93 -0.85 0.10 -19.34
CA SER A 93 -0.67 -1.36 -19.23
C SER A 93 -1.94 -2.09 -18.80
N THR A 94 -2.71 -1.53 -17.87
CA THR A 94 -3.95 -2.16 -17.39
C THR A 94 -5.05 -2.07 -18.43
N ASP A 95 -5.18 -0.92 -19.09
CA ASP A 95 -6.10 -0.71 -20.23
C ASP A 95 -5.83 -1.73 -21.35
N ASN A 96 -4.58 -1.82 -21.82
CA ASN A 96 -4.17 -2.79 -22.84
C ASN A 96 -4.40 -4.24 -22.41
N ASN A 97 -4.13 -4.59 -21.15
CA ASN A 97 -4.32 -5.94 -20.64
C ASN A 97 -5.80 -6.34 -20.63
N ILE A 98 -6.69 -5.44 -20.21
CA ILE A 98 -8.14 -5.67 -20.23
C ILE A 98 -8.63 -5.82 -21.67
N ASN A 99 -8.21 -4.93 -22.58
CA ASN A 99 -8.58 -5.01 -24.00
C ASN A 99 -8.11 -6.33 -24.63
N THR A 100 -6.88 -6.75 -24.34
CA THR A 100 -6.32 -8.04 -24.80
C THR A 100 -7.08 -9.24 -24.23
N PHE A 101 -7.50 -9.17 -22.96
CA PHE A 101 -8.30 -10.22 -22.36
C PHE A 101 -9.67 -10.33 -23.03
N VAL A 102 -10.37 -9.20 -23.20
CA VAL A 102 -11.69 -9.16 -23.85
C VAL A 102 -11.61 -9.68 -25.28
N SER A 103 -10.61 -9.27 -26.06
CA SER A 103 -10.46 -9.74 -27.44
C SER A 103 -10.26 -11.25 -27.51
N LYS A 104 -9.52 -11.85 -26.58
CA LYS A 104 -9.31 -13.31 -26.54
C LYS A 104 -10.56 -14.08 -26.14
N VAL A 105 -11.42 -13.51 -25.29
CA VAL A 105 -12.67 -14.16 -24.86
C VAL A 105 -13.78 -14.02 -25.93
N GLN A 106 -13.76 -12.94 -26.71
CA GLN A 106 -14.71 -12.69 -27.79
C GLN A 106 -14.43 -13.52 -29.06
N ILE A 107 -13.23 -14.04 -29.24
CA ILE A 107 -12.92 -15.02 -30.29
C ILE A 107 -13.55 -16.36 -29.86
N LYS A 108 -14.79 -16.56 -30.26
CA LYS A 108 -15.48 -17.86 -30.35
C LYS A 108 -15.79 -18.16 -31.80
#